data_AF-A0A3D4BAZ1-F1
#
_entry.id   AF-A0A3D4BAZ1-F1
#
_cell.length_a   1.000
_cell.length_b   1.000
_cell.length_c   1.000
_cell.angle_alpha   90.00
_cell.angle_beta   90.00
_cell.angle_gamma   90.00
#
_symmetry.space_group_name_H-M   'P 1'
#
loop_
_entity.id
_entity.type
_entity.pdbx_description
1 polymer ?
#
loop_
_entity_poly.entity_id
_entity_poly.type
_entity_poly.pdbx_seq_one_letter_code
_entity_poly.pdbx_strand_id
1 'polypeptide(L)'
;MGFGVASSLENGAVAGLYGAIAIGIFASIFGGTPAQISGPTGLMTVVVAGFAATHSPLLDIAAHRPWIPSLESPENVLEGIYVVHIHGSLFFGNTGPLQQKLGEIQNAKSLIIDMRDVRYLDQSGVYTLSDLIEDMMRRGVTVYLCEMHEEPSEILAELEVAPGTLPVEQIFATVEGAVEKAARQAAGETSAQEPTKPEEALFSWVSVHPIGANEALERLIMGNQRYVRGQSLHPHTNPATRRVLVEEQRPFAVILGCSDARSVPELVFDQGIDELFVVRVAGNIMTLENNASIEYAVKFLVVRLVVVPGYQGCSAVDAVIDDNVDHIEVILNALEPAVEQARGMPGDLLTNAIQTNAHLVAAKLKEELAEFTEGDPDRMPRIIPAYYHLDSGKVDLMEK
;
A
#
# COMPACT_ATOMS: atom_id res chain seq x y z
N MET A 1 -7.79 -22.11 12.00
CA MET A 1 -8.56 -20.98 11.42
C MET A 1 -7.75 -20.25 10.34
N GLY A 2 -6.48 -19.85 10.58
CA GLY A 2 -5.64 -19.18 9.58
C GLY A 2 -5.61 -19.85 8.20
N PHE A 3 -5.37 -21.17 8.14
CA PHE A 3 -5.38 -21.91 6.88
C PHE A 3 -6.74 -22.03 6.18
N GLY A 4 -7.85 -21.90 6.93
CA GLY A 4 -9.19 -21.87 6.34
C GLY A 4 -9.43 -20.56 5.60
N VAL A 5 -8.99 -19.44 6.19
CA VAL A 5 -9.01 -18.12 5.54
C VAL A 5 -8.07 -18.10 4.33
N ALA A 6 -6.90 -18.72 4.43
CA ALA A 6 -5.94 -18.85 3.33
C ALA A 6 -6.42 -19.71 2.14
N SER A 7 -7.49 -20.50 2.31
CA SER A 7 -8.05 -21.33 1.24
C SER A 7 -8.95 -20.57 0.25
N SER A 8 -9.18 -19.26 0.47
CA SER A 8 -9.99 -18.37 -0.37
C SER A 8 -11.41 -18.87 -0.68
N LEU A 9 -11.92 -19.85 0.08
CA LEU A 9 -13.32 -20.26 0.04
C LEU A 9 -14.19 -19.11 0.58
N GLU A 10 -15.35 -18.86 -0.03
CA GLU A 10 -16.30 -17.79 0.38
C GLU A 10 -16.78 -17.95 1.85
N ASN A 11 -16.52 -19.11 2.46
CA ASN A 11 -16.71 -19.39 3.89
C ASN A 11 -15.48 -20.10 4.51
N GLY A 12 -14.27 -19.77 4.06
CA GLY A 12 -13.03 -20.46 4.42
C GLY A 12 -12.73 -20.47 5.92
N ALA A 13 -13.10 -19.40 6.64
CA ALA A 13 -13.03 -19.36 8.10
C ALA A 13 -13.92 -20.44 8.75
N VAL A 14 -15.13 -20.64 8.22
CA VAL A 14 -16.11 -21.62 8.69
C VAL A 14 -15.66 -23.04 8.33
N ALA A 15 -15.16 -23.27 7.11
CA ALA A 15 -14.58 -24.55 6.70
C ALA A 15 -13.37 -24.93 7.56
N GLY A 16 -12.49 -23.97 7.85
CA GLY A 16 -11.35 -24.15 8.75
C GLY A 16 -11.75 -24.38 10.21
N LEU A 17 -12.87 -23.82 10.66
CA LEU A 17 -13.45 -24.08 11.98
C LEU A 17 -13.99 -25.51 12.07
N TYR A 18 -14.76 -25.97 11.10
CA TYR A 18 -15.27 -27.35 11.07
C TYR A 18 -14.14 -28.38 10.94
N GLY A 19 -13.11 -28.08 10.14
CA GLY A 19 -11.90 -28.91 10.06
C GLY A 19 -11.17 -29.02 11.40
N ALA A 20 -11.05 -27.90 12.14
CA ALA A 20 -10.46 -27.91 13.49
C ALA A 20 -11.27 -28.75 14.48
N ILE A 21 -12.60 -28.67 14.42
CA ILE A 21 -13.50 -29.45 15.29
C ILE A 21 -13.37 -30.95 15.01
N ALA A 22 -13.41 -31.35 13.73
CA ALA A 22 -13.29 -32.75 13.35
C ALA A 22 -11.94 -33.37 13.75
N ILE A 23 -10.84 -32.61 13.58
CA ILE A 23 -9.49 -33.02 13.99
C ILE A 23 -9.37 -33.07 15.50
N GLY A 24 -9.94 -32.10 16.23
CA GLY A 24 -9.97 -32.13 17.70
C GLY A 24 -10.65 -33.39 18.23
N ILE A 25 -11.76 -33.81 17.61
CA ILE A 25 -12.44 -35.06 17.93
C ILE A 25 -11.55 -36.27 17.61
N PHE A 26 -10.95 -36.34 16.41
CA PHE A 26 -10.08 -37.46 16.03
C PHE A 26 -8.83 -37.58 16.90
N ALA A 27 -8.14 -36.46 17.17
CA ALA A 27 -6.95 -36.40 18.01
C ALA A 27 -7.27 -36.77 19.48
N SER A 28 -8.48 -36.43 19.96
CA SER A 28 -8.93 -36.83 21.30
C SER A 28 -9.18 -38.34 21.43
N ILE A 29 -9.56 -39.02 20.34
CA ILE A 29 -9.85 -40.46 20.33
C ILE A 29 -8.55 -41.28 20.20
N PHE A 30 -7.58 -40.80 19.43
CA PHE A 30 -6.37 -41.58 19.11
C PHE A 30 -5.09 -41.10 19.81
N GLY A 31 -5.20 -40.17 20.75
CA GLY A 31 -4.12 -39.80 21.67
C GLY A 31 -3.06 -38.87 21.07
N GLY A 32 -3.35 -37.58 21.00
CA GLY A 32 -2.35 -36.54 20.71
C GLY A 32 -1.32 -36.40 21.84
N THR A 33 -0.04 -36.20 21.49
CA THR A 33 0.99 -35.83 22.48
C THR A 33 0.95 -34.32 22.76
N PRO A 34 1.33 -33.85 23.97
CA PRO A 34 1.28 -32.42 24.33
C PRO A 34 2.08 -31.47 23.43
N ALA A 35 3.01 -32.01 22.63
CA ALA A 35 3.81 -31.25 21.66
C ALA A 35 3.20 -31.18 20.25
N GLN A 36 2.15 -31.96 19.96
CA GLN A 36 1.42 -31.87 18.70
C GLN A 36 0.23 -30.94 18.85
N ILE A 37 0.48 -29.65 18.66
CA ILE A 37 -0.57 -28.72 18.21
C ILE A 37 -0.89 -29.14 16.78
N SER A 38 -1.76 -30.14 16.60
CA SER A 38 -2.37 -30.42 15.30
C SER A 38 -3.40 -29.32 15.02
N GLY A 39 -2.91 -28.13 14.71
CA GLY A 39 -3.74 -27.17 13.97
C GLY A 39 -4.18 -27.86 12.68
N PRO A 40 -5.38 -27.60 12.15
CA PRO A 40 -5.74 -28.05 10.82
C PRO A 40 -4.69 -27.47 9.85
N THR A 41 -3.72 -28.29 9.45
CA THR A 41 -2.82 -27.98 8.34
C THR A 41 -3.70 -27.67 7.14
N GLY A 42 -3.39 -26.63 6.37
CA GLY A 42 -4.18 -26.25 5.19
C GLY A 42 -4.48 -27.43 4.27
N LEU A 43 -3.55 -28.39 4.19
CA LEU A 43 -3.72 -29.68 3.51
C LEU A 43 -4.98 -30.44 3.95
N MET A 44 -5.24 -30.54 5.26
CA MET A 44 -6.41 -31.25 5.80
C MET A 44 -7.70 -30.48 5.55
N THR A 45 -7.68 -29.14 5.62
CA THR A 45 -8.86 -28.33 5.28
C THR A 45 -9.24 -28.52 3.81
N VAL A 46 -8.24 -28.53 2.91
CA VAL A 46 -8.44 -28.76 1.47
C VAL A 46 -8.92 -30.19 1.21
N VAL A 47 -8.32 -31.21 1.85
CA VAL A 47 -8.72 -32.61 1.69
C VAL A 47 -10.13 -32.86 2.24
N VAL A 48 -10.46 -32.33 3.41
CA VAL A 48 -11.79 -32.46 4.02
C VAL A 48 -12.84 -31.69 3.22
N ALA A 49 -12.52 -30.48 2.73
CA ALA A 49 -13.42 -29.73 1.85
C ALA A 49 -13.67 -30.48 0.52
N GLY A 50 -12.62 -31.05 -0.09
CA GLY A 50 -12.75 -31.86 -1.31
C GLY A 50 -13.53 -33.17 -1.10
N PHE A 51 -13.34 -33.84 0.03
CA PHE A 51 -14.09 -35.04 0.40
C PHE A 51 -15.57 -34.74 0.71
N ALA A 52 -15.83 -33.65 1.44
CA ALA A 52 -17.19 -33.20 1.75
C ALA A 52 -17.97 -32.80 0.49
N ALA A 53 -17.33 -32.08 -0.43
CA ALA A 53 -17.92 -31.69 -1.71
C ALA A 53 -18.27 -32.89 -2.61
N THR A 54 -17.60 -34.04 -2.43
CA THR A 54 -17.85 -35.26 -3.21
C THR A 54 -18.87 -36.22 -2.58
N HIS A 55 -19.10 -36.15 -1.26
CA HIS A 55 -19.87 -37.17 -0.54
C HIS A 55 -21.04 -36.67 0.34
N SER A 56 -21.20 -35.35 0.53
CA SER A 56 -22.29 -34.79 1.34
C SER A 56 -23.20 -33.85 0.55
N PRO A 57 -24.45 -34.24 0.24
CA PRO A 57 -25.41 -33.37 -0.43
C PRO A 57 -26.03 -32.30 0.50
N LEU A 58 -25.69 -32.31 1.80
CA LEU A 58 -26.20 -31.34 2.80
C LEU A 58 -25.30 -30.10 2.96
N LEU A 59 -24.09 -30.15 2.41
CA LEU A 59 -23.18 -29.01 2.34
C LEU A 59 -23.14 -28.61 0.86
N ASP A 60 -23.92 -27.61 0.48
CA ASP A 60 -23.91 -27.04 -0.87
C ASP A 60 -22.62 -26.21 -1.10
N ILE A 61 -21.48 -26.88 -0.93
CA ILE A 61 -20.14 -26.42 -1.31
C ILE A 61 -19.94 -26.70 -2.81
N ALA A 62 -20.80 -27.51 -3.43
CA ALA A 62 -20.74 -27.87 -4.85
C ALA A 62 -20.97 -26.67 -5.80
N ALA A 63 -21.58 -25.59 -5.32
CA ALA A 63 -21.64 -24.35 -6.09
C ALA A 63 -20.26 -23.68 -6.26
N HIS A 64 -19.29 -23.98 -5.39
CA HIS A 64 -17.98 -23.34 -5.36
C HIS A 64 -16.89 -24.40 -5.37
N ARG A 65 -16.35 -24.64 -6.58
CA ARG A 65 -15.14 -25.43 -6.77
C ARG A 65 -14.10 -24.92 -5.77
N PRO A 66 -13.46 -25.78 -4.94
CA PRO A 66 -12.32 -25.37 -4.16
C PRO A 66 -11.36 -24.67 -5.10
N TRP A 67 -10.98 -23.46 -4.72
CA TRP A 67 -10.23 -22.56 -5.56
C TRP A 67 -8.81 -23.15 -5.70
N ILE A 68 -8.65 -24.02 -6.72
CA ILE A 68 -7.38 -24.61 -7.12
C ILE A 68 -6.70 -23.53 -7.95
N PRO A 69 -5.48 -23.09 -7.58
CA PRO A 69 -4.67 -22.20 -8.39
C PRO A 69 -4.63 -22.66 -9.85
N SER A 70 -5.38 -21.98 -10.72
CA SER A 70 -5.25 -22.17 -12.15
C SER A 70 -4.15 -21.23 -12.59
N LEU A 71 -2.93 -21.74 -12.75
CA LEU A 71 -1.97 -21.09 -13.63
C LEU A 71 -2.62 -20.99 -15.00
N GLU A 72 -2.88 -19.78 -15.48
CA GLU A 72 -3.16 -19.61 -16.90
C GLU A 72 -1.95 -20.13 -17.69
N SER A 73 -2.21 -20.71 -18.86
CA SER A 73 -1.12 -21.16 -19.72
C SER A 73 -0.24 -19.94 -20.05
N PRO A 74 1.10 -20.08 -20.02
CA PRO A 74 1.99 -18.96 -20.31
C PRO A 74 1.60 -18.27 -21.61
N GLU A 75 1.26 -16.98 -21.53
CA GLU A 75 0.87 -16.21 -22.70
C GLU A 75 2.11 -15.60 -23.34
N ASN A 76 2.35 -15.91 -24.61
CA ASN A 76 3.41 -15.30 -25.40
C ASN A 76 2.89 -13.97 -25.95
N VAL A 77 3.10 -12.90 -25.18
CA VAL A 77 2.58 -11.56 -25.48
C VAL A 77 3.39 -10.85 -26.57
N LEU A 78 4.69 -11.15 -26.67
CA LEU A 78 5.63 -10.65 -27.66
C LEU A 78 6.73 -11.70 -27.89
N GLU A 79 7.42 -11.68 -29.03
CA GLU A 79 8.39 -12.72 -29.42
C GLU A 79 9.47 -12.97 -28.34
N GLY A 80 9.29 -14.07 -27.59
CA GLY A 80 10.18 -14.50 -26.51
C GLY A 80 9.88 -13.86 -25.15
N ILE A 81 8.78 -13.12 -24.99
CA ILE A 81 8.31 -12.55 -23.72
C ILE A 81 7.03 -13.29 -23.31
N TYR A 82 7.10 -13.97 -22.17
CA TYR A 82 5.99 -14.75 -21.63
C TYR A 82 5.44 -14.11 -20.37
N VAL A 83 4.13 -14.09 -20.21
CA VAL A 83 3.44 -13.70 -18.96
C VAL A 83 2.79 -14.93 -18.35
N VAL A 84 2.94 -15.09 -17.04
CA VAL A 84 2.33 -16.16 -16.25
C VAL A 84 1.61 -15.54 -15.05
N HIS A 85 0.31 -15.76 -15.00
CA HIS A 85 -0.52 -15.33 -13.89
C HIS A 85 -0.57 -16.41 -12.81
N ILE A 86 0.01 -16.10 -11.64
CA ILE A 86 -0.14 -16.93 -10.45
C ILE A 86 -1.39 -16.46 -9.73
N HIS A 87 -2.46 -17.16 -10.01
CA HIS A 87 -3.62 -17.11 -9.14
C HIS A 87 -3.25 -17.88 -7.88
N GLY A 88 -3.35 -17.26 -6.68
CA GLY A 88 -3.57 -17.98 -5.43
C GLY A 88 -2.46 -18.12 -4.42
N SER A 89 -2.77 -18.72 -3.29
CA SER A 89 -1.78 -19.00 -2.25
C SER A 89 -0.73 -20.01 -2.74
N LEU A 90 0.54 -19.67 -2.58
CA LEU A 90 1.67 -20.55 -2.86
C LEU A 90 2.11 -21.23 -1.57
N PHE A 91 1.85 -22.53 -1.48
CA PHE A 91 2.19 -23.34 -0.31
C PHE A 91 2.61 -24.76 -0.71
N PHE A 92 3.17 -25.53 0.22
CA PHE A 92 3.72 -26.89 -0.01
C PHE A 92 2.82 -27.84 -0.85
N GLY A 93 1.49 -27.67 -0.81
CA GLY A 93 0.55 -28.52 -1.55
C GLY A 93 0.37 -28.19 -3.03
N ASN A 94 0.92 -27.08 -3.54
CA ASN A 94 0.61 -26.58 -4.89
C ASN A 94 1.82 -26.03 -5.68
N THR A 95 3.03 -26.31 -5.26
CA THR A 95 4.26 -25.84 -5.92
C THR A 95 4.68 -26.68 -7.13
N GLY A 96 4.32 -27.97 -7.16
CA GLY A 96 4.66 -28.89 -8.25
C GLY A 96 4.05 -28.53 -9.63
N PRO A 97 2.75 -28.21 -9.72
CA PRO A 97 2.13 -27.79 -10.99
C PRO A 97 2.76 -26.54 -11.61
N LEU A 98 3.25 -25.61 -10.77
CA LEU A 98 3.95 -24.40 -11.18
C LEU A 98 5.26 -24.74 -11.90
N GLN A 99 6.08 -25.60 -11.28
CA GLN A 99 7.35 -26.04 -11.87
C GLN A 99 7.14 -26.79 -13.19
N GLN A 100 6.11 -27.66 -13.27
CA GLN A 100 5.81 -28.42 -14.48
C GLN A 100 5.46 -27.51 -15.66
N LYS A 101 4.53 -26.56 -15.48
CA LYS A 101 4.09 -25.66 -16.56
C LYS A 101 5.17 -24.72 -17.04
N LEU A 102 6.00 -24.21 -16.13
CA LEU A 102 7.11 -23.32 -16.50
C LEU A 102 8.25 -24.08 -17.19
N GLY A 103 8.40 -25.38 -16.90
CA GLY A 103 9.28 -26.27 -17.65
C GLY A 103 8.89 -26.44 -19.12
N GLU A 104 7.62 -26.19 -19.49
CA GLU A 104 7.14 -26.28 -20.88
C GLU A 104 7.52 -25.06 -21.73
N ILE A 105 7.87 -23.92 -21.10
CA ILE A 105 8.29 -22.72 -21.81
C ILE A 105 9.61 -22.99 -22.52
N GLN A 106 9.67 -22.80 -23.83
CA GLN A 106 10.88 -22.91 -24.64
C GLN A 106 11.18 -21.59 -25.35
N ASN A 107 12.47 -21.28 -25.55
CA ASN A 107 12.93 -20.08 -26.26
C ASN A 107 12.45 -18.74 -25.66
N ALA A 108 12.24 -18.68 -24.34
CA ALA A 108 11.97 -17.42 -23.66
C ALA A 108 13.23 -16.56 -23.58
N LYS A 109 13.08 -15.26 -23.81
CA LYS A 109 14.03 -14.19 -23.51
C LYS A 109 13.67 -13.53 -22.18
N SER A 110 12.37 -13.36 -21.92
CA SER A 110 11.84 -12.82 -20.67
C SER A 110 10.62 -13.60 -20.18
N LEU A 111 10.48 -13.71 -18.86
CA LEU A 111 9.33 -14.29 -18.17
C LEU A 111 8.81 -13.27 -17.18
N ILE A 112 7.51 -12.99 -17.20
CA ILE A 112 6.84 -12.06 -16.28
C ILE A 112 5.89 -12.89 -15.43
N ILE A 113 6.03 -12.80 -14.11
CA ILE A 113 5.22 -13.53 -13.14
C ILE A 113 4.33 -12.51 -12.45
N ASP A 114 3.05 -12.54 -12.80
CA ASP A 114 2.02 -11.74 -12.14
C ASP A 114 1.59 -12.43 -10.84
N MET A 115 1.76 -11.71 -9.72
CA MET A 115 1.44 -12.15 -8.37
C MET A 115 0.25 -11.40 -7.75
N ARG A 116 -0.57 -10.69 -8.55
CA ARG A 116 -1.75 -9.92 -8.12
C ARG A 116 -2.72 -10.70 -7.25
N ASP A 117 -2.86 -11.99 -7.51
CA ASP A 117 -3.80 -12.85 -6.77
C ASP A 117 -3.10 -13.76 -5.75
N VAL A 118 -1.80 -13.57 -5.52
CA VAL A 118 -1.03 -14.29 -4.50
C VAL A 118 -1.17 -13.55 -3.18
N ARG A 119 -2.05 -14.04 -2.30
CA ARG A 119 -2.32 -13.41 -0.98
C ARG A 119 -1.56 -14.04 0.17
N TYR A 120 -1.05 -15.25 -0.02
CA TYR A 120 -0.37 -16.01 1.02
C TYR A 120 0.76 -16.81 0.40
N LEU A 121 1.91 -16.79 1.08
CA LEU A 121 3.12 -17.47 0.67
C LEU A 121 3.72 -18.16 1.90
N ASP A 122 3.79 -19.49 1.90
CA ASP A 122 4.51 -20.21 2.96
C ASP A 122 5.99 -20.40 2.57
N GLN A 123 6.82 -20.86 3.51
CA GLN A 123 8.24 -21.10 3.27
C GLN A 123 8.51 -22.04 2.07
N SER A 124 7.62 -23.00 1.78
CA SER A 124 7.78 -23.90 0.63
C SER A 124 7.43 -23.22 -0.70
N GLY A 125 6.42 -22.34 -0.70
CA GLY A 125 6.08 -21.47 -1.82
C GLY A 125 7.22 -20.53 -2.18
N VAL A 126 7.88 -19.98 -1.16
CA VAL A 126 9.08 -19.15 -1.30
C VAL A 126 10.20 -19.89 -2.01
N TYR A 127 10.63 -21.04 -1.48
CA TYR A 127 11.70 -21.83 -2.10
C TYR A 127 11.36 -22.27 -3.53
N THR A 128 10.10 -22.61 -3.77
CA THR A 128 9.67 -22.98 -5.13
C THR A 128 9.82 -21.81 -6.09
N LEU A 129 9.43 -20.61 -5.66
CA LEU A 129 9.59 -19.40 -6.46
C LEU A 129 11.08 -19.09 -6.69
N SER A 130 11.93 -19.24 -5.66
CA SER A 130 13.39 -19.10 -5.79
C SER A 130 13.98 -20.06 -6.81
N ASP A 131 13.71 -21.36 -6.67
CA ASP A 131 14.25 -22.41 -7.53
C ASP A 131 13.88 -22.17 -8.99
N LEU A 132 12.67 -21.67 -9.21
CA LEU A 132 12.10 -21.36 -10.51
C LEU A 132 12.75 -20.13 -11.14
N ILE A 133 12.89 -19.05 -10.37
CA ILE A 133 13.61 -17.85 -10.79
C ILE A 133 15.03 -18.24 -11.20
N GLU A 134 15.73 -19.01 -10.37
CA GLU A 134 17.08 -19.48 -10.63
C GLU A 134 17.18 -20.36 -11.88
N ASP A 135 16.25 -21.29 -12.09
CA ASP A 135 16.23 -22.15 -13.28
C ASP A 135 16.08 -21.32 -14.56
N MET A 136 15.17 -20.35 -14.55
CA MET A 136 14.94 -19.46 -15.70
C MET A 136 16.17 -18.59 -15.98
N MET A 137 16.78 -18.01 -14.95
CA MET A 137 18.00 -17.22 -15.09
C MET A 137 19.18 -18.07 -15.59
N ARG A 138 19.32 -19.32 -15.12
CA ARG A 138 20.33 -20.27 -15.65
C ARG A 138 20.14 -20.58 -17.13
N ARG A 139 18.91 -20.51 -17.62
CA ARG A 139 18.54 -20.67 -19.03
C ARG A 139 18.71 -19.39 -19.85
N GLY A 140 19.20 -18.31 -19.23
CA GLY A 140 19.39 -17.00 -19.88
C GLY A 140 18.10 -16.20 -20.05
N VAL A 141 17.03 -16.55 -19.33
CA VAL A 141 15.75 -15.84 -19.33
C VAL A 141 15.78 -14.74 -18.28
N THR A 142 15.37 -13.53 -18.65
CA THR A 142 15.18 -12.43 -17.70
C THR A 142 13.82 -12.59 -17.02
N VAL A 143 13.77 -12.73 -15.69
CA VAL A 143 12.51 -12.97 -14.97
C VAL A 143 12.05 -11.68 -14.31
N TYR A 144 10.76 -11.37 -14.37
CA TYR A 144 10.13 -10.21 -13.77
C TYR A 144 9.05 -10.63 -12.78
N LEU A 145 8.92 -9.96 -11.63
CA LEU A 145 7.83 -10.15 -10.67
C LEU A 145 6.91 -8.93 -10.68
N CYS A 146 5.58 -9.15 -10.70
CA CYS A 146 4.61 -8.06 -10.78
C CYS A 146 3.51 -8.15 -9.72
N GLU A 147 2.99 -6.97 -9.34
CA GLU A 147 1.69 -6.82 -8.65
C GLU A 147 1.55 -7.63 -7.35
N MET A 148 2.58 -7.65 -6.52
CA MET A 148 2.56 -8.47 -5.31
C MET A 148 1.79 -7.83 -4.15
N HIS A 149 1.09 -8.64 -3.35
CA HIS A 149 0.57 -8.25 -2.05
C HIS A 149 1.69 -8.12 -0.99
N GLU A 150 1.45 -7.32 0.07
CA GLU A 150 2.45 -6.97 1.10
C GLU A 150 3.01 -8.21 1.84
N GLU A 151 2.18 -9.10 2.37
CA GLU A 151 2.63 -10.30 3.11
C GLU A 151 3.58 -11.21 2.28
N PRO A 152 3.27 -11.61 1.04
CA PRO A 152 4.24 -12.30 0.17
C PRO A 152 5.52 -11.51 -0.11
N SER A 153 5.44 -10.18 -0.25
CA SER A 153 6.61 -9.34 -0.51
C SER A 153 7.56 -9.29 0.69
N GLU A 154 7.01 -9.23 1.92
CA GLU A 154 7.77 -9.28 3.16
C GLU A 154 8.47 -10.63 3.33
N ILE A 155 7.77 -11.72 3.07
CA ILE A 155 8.30 -13.08 3.19
C ILE A 155 9.44 -13.32 2.18
N LEU A 156 9.31 -12.80 0.95
CA LEU A 156 10.39 -12.89 -0.06
C LEU A 156 11.59 -12.01 0.29
N ALA A 157 11.37 -10.85 0.92
CA ALA A 157 12.44 -9.99 1.41
C ALA A 157 13.15 -10.60 2.64
N GLU A 158 12.41 -11.17 3.59
CA GLU A 158 12.93 -11.79 4.81
C GLU A 158 13.73 -13.05 4.54
N LEU A 159 13.30 -13.86 3.57
CA LEU A 159 13.96 -15.12 3.22
C LEU A 159 15.05 -14.97 2.15
N GLU A 160 15.45 -13.74 1.86
CA GLU A 160 16.47 -13.36 0.86
C GLU A 160 16.21 -13.89 -0.55
N VAL A 161 14.95 -14.20 -0.88
CA VAL A 161 14.56 -14.66 -2.22
C VAL A 161 14.54 -13.49 -3.22
N ALA A 162 14.58 -12.26 -2.72
CA ALA A 162 14.91 -11.05 -3.46
C ALA A 162 15.53 -10.01 -2.52
N PRO A 163 16.71 -10.30 -1.95
CA PRO A 163 17.94 -9.66 -2.42
C PRO A 163 19.07 -10.72 -2.53
N GLY A 164 19.16 -11.37 -3.68
CA GLY A 164 20.20 -12.36 -3.97
C GLY A 164 20.08 -12.96 -5.37
N THR A 165 18.85 -13.15 -5.85
CA THR A 165 18.56 -13.81 -7.14
C THR A 165 17.90 -12.91 -8.19
N LEU A 166 17.01 -11.96 -7.84
CA LEU A 166 16.46 -10.98 -8.81
C LEU A 166 16.95 -9.54 -8.59
N PRO A 167 17.47 -8.86 -9.63
CA PRO A 167 17.67 -7.42 -9.62
C PRO A 167 16.34 -6.67 -9.43
N VAL A 168 16.36 -5.55 -8.71
CA VAL A 168 15.14 -4.77 -8.40
C VAL A 168 14.51 -4.17 -9.64
N GLU A 169 15.30 -3.94 -10.68
CA GLU A 169 14.85 -3.46 -11.99
C GLU A 169 13.95 -4.47 -12.72
N GLN A 170 13.80 -5.67 -12.16
CA GLN A 170 12.94 -6.74 -12.65
C GLN A 170 11.64 -6.87 -11.85
N ILE A 171 11.33 -5.95 -10.93
CA ILE A 171 10.11 -5.97 -10.13
C ILE A 171 9.23 -4.77 -10.49
N PHE A 172 7.96 -5.01 -10.79
CA PHE A 172 7.05 -4.02 -11.38
C PHE A 172 5.70 -3.93 -10.66
N ALA A 173 5.17 -2.71 -10.60
CA ALA A 173 3.83 -2.47 -10.06
C ALA A 173 2.71 -2.91 -11.00
N THR A 174 2.98 -3.16 -12.28
CA THR A 174 2.01 -3.60 -13.28
C THR A 174 2.66 -4.57 -14.27
N VAL A 175 1.87 -5.50 -14.81
CA VAL A 175 2.32 -6.42 -15.87
C VAL A 175 2.73 -5.63 -17.12
N GLU A 176 1.98 -4.60 -17.49
CA GLU A 176 2.25 -3.77 -18.66
C GLU A 176 3.62 -3.10 -18.59
N GLY A 177 4.01 -2.60 -17.41
CA GLY A 177 5.33 -1.99 -17.20
C GLY A 177 6.47 -2.99 -17.37
N ALA A 178 6.29 -4.22 -16.88
CA ALA A 178 7.27 -5.28 -17.05
C ALA A 178 7.39 -5.72 -18.52
N VAL A 179 6.27 -5.83 -19.25
CA VAL A 179 6.26 -6.12 -20.69
C VAL A 179 7.00 -5.04 -21.47
N GLU A 180 6.78 -3.76 -21.16
CA GLU A 180 7.45 -2.66 -21.83
C GLU A 180 8.97 -2.67 -21.57
N LYS A 181 9.40 -2.91 -20.33
CA LYS A 181 10.82 -3.05 -19.99
C LYS A 181 11.46 -4.23 -20.72
N ALA A 182 10.80 -5.40 -20.70
CA ALA A 182 11.27 -6.59 -21.37
C ALA A 182 11.40 -6.38 -22.89
N ALA A 183 10.46 -5.65 -23.50
CA ALA A 183 10.50 -5.30 -24.92
C ALA A 183 11.67 -4.36 -25.25
N ARG A 184 11.93 -3.33 -24.44
CA ARG A 184 13.07 -2.40 -24.61
C ARG A 184 14.41 -3.11 -24.44
N GLN A 185 14.52 -4.03 -23.48
CA GLN A 185 15.72 -4.83 -23.27
C GLN A 185 15.96 -5.79 -24.45
N ALA A 186 14.90 -6.41 -24.98
CA ALA A 186 14.97 -7.22 -26.19
C ALA A 186 15.38 -6.41 -27.44
N ALA A 187 15.07 -5.11 -27.46
CA ALA A 187 15.46 -4.17 -28.51
C ALA A 187 16.90 -3.60 -28.37
N GLY A 188 17.61 -3.91 -27.27
CA GLY A 188 19.01 -3.51 -27.06
C GLY A 188 19.21 -2.10 -26.50
N GLU A 189 18.16 -1.44 -26.00
CA GLU A 189 18.26 -0.11 -25.38
C GLU A 189 18.76 -0.24 -23.93
N THR A 190 20.02 0.14 -23.67
CA THR A 190 20.61 0.16 -22.33
C THR A 190 20.60 1.60 -21.81
N SER A 191 19.80 1.91 -20.79
CA SER A 191 19.87 3.22 -20.10
C SER A 191 20.48 3.08 -18.71
N ALA A 192 21.64 3.73 -18.58
CA ALA A 192 22.39 4.24 -17.42
C ALA A 192 22.13 3.73 -15.98
N GLN A 193 23.24 3.27 -15.38
CA GLN A 193 23.62 3.14 -13.96
C GLN A 193 22.96 2.02 -13.11
N GLU A 194 23.69 0.91 -12.99
CA GLU A 194 23.50 -0.18 -12.00
C GLU A 194 23.78 0.31 -10.56
N PRO A 195 22.91 0.04 -9.58
CA PRO A 195 23.27 0.08 -8.17
C PRO A 195 24.01 -1.21 -7.79
N THR A 196 25.07 -1.09 -6.98
CA THR A 196 26.08 -2.16 -6.80
C THR A 196 25.97 -2.89 -5.45
N LYS A 197 24.88 -2.69 -4.69
CA LYS A 197 24.70 -3.33 -3.37
C LYS A 197 23.23 -3.69 -3.07
N PRO A 198 22.96 -4.83 -2.38
CA PRO A 198 21.61 -5.22 -1.93
C PRO A 198 20.92 -4.16 -1.05
N GLU A 199 21.72 -3.40 -0.31
CA GLU A 199 21.28 -2.28 0.53
C GLU A 199 20.75 -1.12 -0.34
N GLU A 200 21.46 -0.79 -1.43
CA GLU A 200 21.07 0.22 -2.44
C GLU A 200 19.85 -0.21 -3.27
N ALA A 201 19.64 -1.52 -3.43
CA ALA A 201 18.46 -2.13 -4.04
C ALA A 201 17.22 -1.98 -3.15
N LEU A 202 17.32 -2.21 -1.83
CA LEU A 202 16.24 -1.90 -0.88
C LEU A 202 15.93 -0.39 -0.86
N PHE A 203 16.96 0.44 -1.01
CA PHE A 203 16.80 1.87 -1.27
C PHE A 203 15.98 2.13 -2.54
N SER A 204 16.09 1.34 -3.62
CA SER A 204 15.32 1.60 -4.84
C SER A 204 13.81 1.33 -4.71
N TRP A 205 13.38 0.47 -3.78
CA TRP A 205 11.97 0.34 -3.37
C TRP A 205 11.47 1.57 -2.61
N VAL A 206 12.36 2.27 -1.90
CA VAL A 206 12.14 3.58 -1.26
C VAL A 206 12.36 4.75 -2.26
N SER A 207 12.87 4.49 -3.47
CA SER A 207 13.38 5.53 -4.40
C SER A 207 12.48 5.89 -5.59
N VAL A 208 11.17 5.64 -5.57
CA VAL A 208 10.29 6.38 -6.48
C VAL A 208 9.88 7.68 -5.79
N HIS A 209 10.81 8.57 -5.46
CA HIS A 209 10.51 9.96 -5.08
C HIS A 209 11.61 10.89 -5.62
N PRO A 210 11.24 12.02 -6.25
CA PRO A 210 9.92 12.66 -6.20
C PRO A 210 8.90 12.09 -7.20
N ILE A 211 7.76 11.59 -6.71
CA ILE A 211 6.59 11.27 -7.56
C ILE A 211 5.86 12.53 -7.99
N GLY A 212 5.11 12.41 -9.08
CA GLY A 212 4.21 13.47 -9.52
C GLY A 212 3.09 13.73 -8.50
N ALA A 213 2.61 14.96 -8.45
CA ALA A 213 1.55 15.36 -7.53
C ALA A 213 0.26 14.52 -7.66
N ASN A 214 -0.05 14.05 -8.88
CA ASN A 214 -1.22 13.22 -9.15
C ASN A 214 -1.06 11.82 -8.54
N GLU A 215 0.13 11.24 -8.67
CA GLU A 215 0.44 9.93 -8.09
C GLU A 215 0.44 10.01 -6.56
N ALA A 216 1.04 11.07 -5.99
CA ALA A 216 0.98 11.33 -4.55
C ALA A 216 -0.47 11.44 -4.05
N LEU A 217 -1.32 12.13 -4.81
CA LEU A 217 -2.73 12.31 -4.45
C LEU A 217 -3.49 10.98 -4.50
N GLU A 218 -3.24 10.17 -5.53
CA GLU A 218 -3.85 8.85 -5.67
C GLU A 218 -3.48 7.93 -4.50
N ARG A 219 -2.21 7.95 -4.05
CA ARG A 219 -1.77 7.21 -2.86
C ARG A 219 -2.54 7.62 -1.61
N LEU A 220 -2.71 8.93 -1.37
CA LEU A 220 -3.51 9.43 -0.24
C LEU A 220 -4.98 8.99 -0.34
N ILE A 221 -5.58 9.09 -1.53
CA ILE A 221 -6.98 8.68 -1.75
C ILE A 221 -7.15 7.18 -1.47
N MET A 222 -6.27 6.34 -2.01
CA MET A 222 -6.31 4.89 -1.81
C MET A 222 -6.14 4.53 -0.34
N GLY A 223 -5.21 5.18 0.34
CA GLY A 223 -4.99 4.99 1.77
C GLY A 223 -6.19 5.42 2.63
N ASN A 224 -6.79 6.58 2.35
CA ASN A 224 -8.01 7.00 3.04
C ASN A 224 -9.19 6.04 2.77
N GLN A 225 -9.31 5.51 1.56
CA GLN A 225 -10.33 4.48 1.27
C GLN A 225 -10.14 3.21 2.10
N ARG A 226 -8.89 2.78 2.34
CA ARG A 226 -8.59 1.66 3.23
C ARG A 226 -8.96 1.98 4.68
N TYR A 227 -8.59 3.17 5.15
CA TYR A 227 -8.95 3.67 6.49
C TYR A 227 -10.47 3.68 6.71
N VAL A 228 -11.24 4.27 5.78
CA VAL A 228 -12.72 4.33 5.83
C VAL A 228 -13.35 2.93 5.87
N ARG A 229 -12.78 1.95 5.15
CA ARG A 229 -13.29 0.57 5.14
C ARG A 229 -12.84 -0.26 6.35
N GLY A 230 -12.01 0.27 7.24
CA GLY A 230 -11.38 -0.50 8.31
C GLY A 230 -10.42 -1.58 7.81
N GLN A 231 -9.76 -1.32 6.67
CA GLN A 231 -8.85 -2.22 5.96
C GLN A 231 -7.44 -1.62 5.84
N SER A 232 -7.05 -0.79 6.81
CA SER A 232 -5.71 -0.20 6.89
C SER A 232 -4.63 -1.27 6.85
N LEU A 233 -3.58 -1.02 6.06
CA LEU A 233 -2.42 -1.89 5.94
C LEU A 233 -1.35 -1.54 6.97
N HIS A 234 -1.29 -0.29 7.42
CA HIS A 234 -0.19 0.24 8.25
C HIS A 234 1.19 0.04 7.59
N PRO A 235 1.35 0.49 6.34
CA PRO A 235 2.55 0.21 5.55
C PRO A 235 3.79 0.79 6.23
N HIS A 236 4.96 0.20 5.97
CA HIS A 236 6.26 0.81 6.32
C HIS A 236 6.43 1.21 7.81
N THR A 237 5.77 0.48 8.73
CA THR A 237 5.87 0.71 10.19
C THR A 237 6.87 -0.22 10.88
N ASN A 238 7.53 -1.11 10.14
CA ASN A 238 8.39 -2.14 10.70
C ASN A 238 9.83 -1.66 11.00
N PRO A 239 10.59 -2.41 11.83
CA PRO A 239 11.96 -2.03 12.18
C PRO A 239 12.95 -1.98 11.00
N ALA A 240 12.70 -2.73 9.92
CA ALA A 240 13.57 -2.72 8.74
C ALA A 240 13.45 -1.40 7.99
N THR A 241 12.22 -0.93 7.75
CA THR A 241 11.95 0.41 7.20
C THR A 241 12.64 1.48 8.03
N ARG A 242 12.48 1.46 9.36
CA ARG A 242 13.15 2.45 10.23
C ARG A 242 14.68 2.44 10.10
N ARG A 243 15.32 1.29 9.86
CA ARG A 243 16.78 1.20 9.74
C ARG A 243 17.30 1.82 8.45
N VAL A 244 16.56 1.73 7.35
CA VAL A 244 16.99 2.31 6.06
C VAL A 244 16.81 3.83 6.01
N LEU A 245 15.91 4.37 6.84
CA LEU A 245 15.61 5.81 6.93
C LEU A 245 16.52 6.59 7.89
N VAL A 246 17.61 5.99 8.37
CA VAL A 246 18.53 6.65 9.32
C VAL A 246 19.27 7.81 8.67
N GLU A 247 19.64 7.66 7.39
CA GLU A 247 20.49 8.63 6.69
C GLU A 247 19.68 9.69 5.93
N GLU A 248 18.51 9.32 5.42
CA GLU A 248 17.73 10.20 4.52
C GLU A 248 16.23 9.97 4.69
N GLN A 249 15.45 11.04 4.46
CA GLN A 249 13.99 11.06 4.43
C GLN A 249 13.51 11.45 3.03
N ARG A 250 12.44 10.83 2.54
CA ARG A 250 11.85 11.06 1.20
C ARG A 250 10.32 11.01 1.22
N PRO A 251 9.65 11.89 2.00
CA PRO A 251 8.20 12.01 1.99
C PRO A 251 7.68 12.41 0.62
N PHE A 252 6.48 11.94 0.29
CA PHE A 252 5.87 12.15 -1.01
C PHE A 252 4.80 13.23 -1.02
N ALA A 253 4.27 13.55 0.16
CA ALA A 253 3.29 14.59 0.38
C ALA A 253 3.56 15.32 1.70
N VAL A 254 3.22 16.60 1.72
CA VAL A 254 3.14 17.40 2.95
C VAL A 254 1.69 17.46 3.39
N ILE A 255 1.43 17.25 4.69
CA ILE A 255 0.12 17.47 5.29
C ILE A 255 0.22 18.61 6.31
N LEU A 256 -0.46 19.73 6.06
CA LEU A 256 -0.69 20.78 7.06
C LEU A 256 -2.01 20.52 7.78
N GLY A 257 -1.95 19.75 8.85
CA GLY A 257 -3.11 19.28 9.62
C GLY A 257 -3.34 20.03 10.92
N CYS A 258 -4.48 19.75 11.56
CA CYS A 258 -4.76 20.26 12.90
C CYS A 258 -4.00 19.45 13.98
N SER A 259 -3.64 20.09 15.09
CA SER A 259 -3.12 19.41 16.30
C SER A 259 -4.18 18.56 17.04
N ASP A 260 -5.44 18.53 16.59
CA ASP A 260 -6.48 17.69 17.19
C ASP A 260 -6.05 16.23 17.24
N ALA A 261 -6.15 15.61 18.42
CA ALA A 261 -5.64 14.27 18.68
C ALA A 261 -6.34 13.16 17.86
N ARG A 262 -7.50 13.44 17.27
CA ARG A 262 -8.29 12.52 16.45
C ARG A 262 -8.00 12.67 14.95
N SER A 263 -7.35 13.76 14.54
CA SER A 263 -6.93 14.01 13.17
C SER A 263 -5.45 13.67 13.02
N VAL A 264 -5.14 12.38 12.89
CA VAL A 264 -3.77 11.84 12.74
C VAL A 264 -3.53 11.50 11.27
N PRO A 265 -2.81 12.33 10.48
CA PRO A 265 -2.70 12.18 9.03
C PRO A 265 -2.23 10.81 8.57
N GLU A 266 -1.22 10.25 9.23
CA GLU A 266 -0.62 8.95 8.91
C GLU A 266 -1.66 7.83 9.04
N LEU A 267 -2.54 7.90 10.04
CA LEU A 267 -3.62 6.92 10.19
C LEU A 267 -4.76 7.17 9.19
N VAL A 268 -5.20 8.41 9.06
CA VAL A 268 -6.32 8.80 8.19
C VAL A 268 -6.04 8.49 6.73
N PHE A 269 -4.79 8.63 6.30
CA PHE A 269 -4.34 8.28 4.95
C PHE A 269 -3.69 6.89 4.89
N ASP A 270 -3.66 6.10 5.96
CA ASP A 270 -3.05 4.76 6.01
C ASP A 270 -1.63 4.72 5.40
N GLN A 271 -0.76 5.58 5.92
CA GLN A 271 0.63 5.76 5.51
C GLN A 271 1.60 5.43 6.67
N GLY A 272 2.83 5.12 6.30
CA GLY A 272 3.90 4.68 7.17
C GLY A 272 4.95 5.74 7.51
N ILE A 273 6.08 5.26 8.02
CA ILE A 273 7.24 6.10 8.33
C ILE A 273 7.81 6.64 7.01
N ASP A 274 8.20 7.92 7.00
CA ASP A 274 8.80 8.63 5.86
C ASP A 274 7.89 8.85 4.65
N GLU A 275 6.61 8.52 4.73
CA GLU A 275 5.69 8.73 3.60
C GLU A 275 5.12 10.15 3.56
N LEU A 276 4.83 10.72 4.73
CA LEU A 276 4.24 12.05 4.88
C LEU A 276 5.16 12.98 5.66
N PHE A 277 5.36 14.19 5.12
CA PHE A 277 5.93 15.30 5.87
C PHE A 277 4.80 16.03 6.60
N VAL A 278 4.64 15.74 7.89
CA VAL A 278 3.47 16.20 8.65
C VAL A 278 3.81 17.45 9.47
N VAL A 279 3.04 18.51 9.23
CA VAL A 279 3.09 19.74 10.02
C VAL A 279 1.73 19.96 10.67
N ARG A 280 1.68 20.10 12.00
CA ARG A 280 0.41 20.20 12.74
C ARG A 280 0.39 21.38 13.68
N VAL A 281 -0.67 22.17 13.60
CA VAL A 281 -0.95 23.30 14.49
C VAL A 281 -2.46 23.40 14.73
N ALA A 282 -2.89 23.90 15.89
CA ALA A 282 -4.31 24.09 16.18
C ALA A 282 -4.99 24.94 15.09
N GLY A 283 -6.12 24.47 14.56
CA GLY A 283 -6.84 25.11 13.46
C GLY A 283 -6.13 25.04 12.10
N ASN A 284 -5.06 24.25 11.97
CA ASN A 284 -4.25 24.11 10.75
C ASN A 284 -3.93 25.48 10.09
N ILE A 285 -3.69 26.48 10.95
CA ILE A 285 -3.37 27.85 10.57
C ILE A 285 -1.98 27.94 9.94
N MET A 286 -1.72 29.00 9.18
CA MET A 286 -0.38 29.28 8.67
C MET A 286 0.38 30.19 9.65
N THR A 287 1.60 29.77 10.02
CA THR A 287 2.54 30.50 10.88
C THR A 287 3.88 30.60 10.17
N LEU A 288 4.80 31.44 10.66
CA LEU A 288 6.12 31.56 10.06
C LEU A 288 6.89 30.23 10.12
N GLU A 289 6.81 29.54 11.25
CA GLU A 289 7.55 28.31 11.53
C GLU A 289 7.02 27.13 10.71
N ASN A 290 5.69 27.00 10.61
CA ASN A 290 5.11 25.92 9.80
C ASN A 290 5.32 26.16 8.30
N ASN A 291 5.26 27.40 7.82
CA ASN A 291 5.53 27.73 6.43
C ASN A 291 6.98 27.40 6.06
N ALA A 292 7.95 27.78 6.90
CA ALA A 292 9.35 27.44 6.70
C ALA A 292 9.60 25.92 6.65
N SER A 293 8.82 25.14 7.42
CA SER A 293 8.89 23.67 7.39
C SER A 293 8.34 23.09 6.07
N ILE A 294 7.24 23.66 5.56
CA ILE A 294 6.65 23.28 4.27
C ILE A 294 7.59 23.65 3.12
N GLU A 295 8.14 24.86 3.14
CA GLU A 295 9.17 25.30 2.19
C GLU A 295 10.38 24.36 2.18
N TYR A 296 10.82 23.90 3.36
CA TYR A 296 11.90 22.94 3.46
C TYR A 296 11.57 21.63 2.73
N ALA A 297 10.38 21.07 2.97
CA ALA A 297 9.95 19.83 2.32
C ALA A 297 9.81 19.98 0.80
N VAL A 298 9.25 21.09 0.32
CA VAL A 298 9.11 21.37 -1.11
C VAL A 298 10.48 21.56 -1.77
N LYS A 299 11.40 22.29 -1.12
CA LYS A 299 12.68 22.67 -1.72
C LYS A 299 13.75 21.58 -1.64
N PHE A 300 13.89 20.95 -0.48
CA PHE A 300 15.00 20.05 -0.19
C PHE A 300 14.58 18.58 -0.29
N LEU A 301 13.33 18.26 0.02
CA LEU A 301 12.79 16.90 -0.11
C LEU A 301 12.01 16.72 -1.44
N VAL A 302 11.87 17.80 -2.22
CA VAL A 302 11.28 17.81 -3.56
C VAL A 302 9.83 17.30 -3.58
N VAL A 303 9.09 17.56 -2.50
CA VAL A 303 7.67 17.19 -2.39
C VAL A 303 6.83 17.97 -3.39
N ARG A 304 5.98 17.27 -4.15
CA ARG A 304 5.11 17.86 -5.19
C ARG A 304 3.64 17.97 -4.82
N LEU A 305 3.24 17.52 -3.63
CA LEU A 305 1.86 17.60 -3.14
C LEU A 305 1.83 18.16 -1.71
N VAL A 306 0.97 19.16 -1.49
CA VAL A 306 0.62 19.69 -0.17
C VAL A 306 -0.89 19.54 0.01
N VAL A 307 -1.33 18.93 1.11
CA VAL A 307 -2.75 18.84 1.46
C VAL A 307 -2.99 19.59 2.76
N VAL A 308 -4.06 20.39 2.79
CA VAL A 308 -4.47 21.22 3.94
C VAL A 308 -5.84 20.73 4.44
N PRO A 309 -5.90 19.62 5.20
CA PRO A 309 -7.15 19.09 5.70
C PRO A 309 -7.64 19.85 6.94
N GLY A 310 -8.75 20.58 6.80
CA GLY A 310 -9.62 20.88 7.94
C GLY A 310 -10.32 19.60 8.42
N TYR A 311 -10.91 19.60 9.62
CA TYR A 311 -11.64 18.43 10.12
C TYR A 311 -12.95 18.81 10.80
N GLN A 312 -13.89 17.87 10.81
CA GLN A 312 -15.22 18.00 11.41
C GLN A 312 -15.13 18.37 12.90
N GLY A 313 -15.85 19.43 13.30
CA GLY A 313 -15.91 19.85 14.70
C GLY A 313 -14.60 20.44 15.23
N CYS A 314 -13.93 21.27 14.44
CA CYS A 314 -12.66 21.87 14.82
C CYS A 314 -12.77 22.80 16.03
N SER A 315 -12.25 22.38 17.18
CA SER A 315 -12.36 23.14 18.44
C SER A 315 -11.67 24.51 18.39
N ALA A 316 -10.63 24.68 17.57
CA ALA A 316 -9.95 25.96 17.42
C ALA A 316 -10.81 26.97 16.64
N VAL A 317 -11.52 26.50 15.60
CA VAL A 317 -12.46 27.34 14.84
C VAL A 317 -13.69 27.65 15.67
N ASP A 318 -14.20 26.64 16.38
CA ASP A 318 -15.35 26.77 17.30
C ASP A 318 -15.09 27.82 18.39
N ALA A 319 -13.90 27.79 19.01
CA ALA A 319 -13.50 28.78 20.02
C ALA A 319 -13.49 30.22 19.49
N VAL A 320 -13.14 30.44 18.22
CA VAL A 320 -13.16 31.77 17.58
C VAL A 320 -14.58 32.20 17.23
N ILE A 321 -15.46 31.25 16.86
CA ILE A 321 -16.89 31.53 16.66
C ILE A 321 -17.55 31.97 17.96
N ASP A 322 -17.24 31.29 19.06
CA ASP A 322 -17.81 31.52 20.39
C ASP A 322 -17.18 32.71 21.14
N ASP A 323 -16.20 33.39 20.55
CA ASP A 323 -15.42 34.48 21.18
C ASP A 323 -14.79 34.05 22.53
N ASN A 324 -14.45 32.76 22.65
CA ASN A 324 -13.94 32.14 23.87
C ASN A 324 -12.43 31.88 23.80
N VAL A 325 -11.69 32.91 23.39
CA VAL A 325 -10.27 32.82 23.03
C VAL A 325 -9.41 33.69 23.94
N ASP A 326 -9.40 33.36 25.23
CA ASP A 326 -8.42 33.93 26.17
C ASP A 326 -7.03 33.32 25.92
N HIS A 327 -6.02 34.18 25.74
CA HIS A 327 -4.59 33.83 25.66
C HIS A 327 -4.11 33.04 24.41
N ILE A 328 -4.87 33.02 23.31
CA ILE A 328 -4.42 32.43 22.02
C ILE A 328 -4.63 33.36 20.80
N GLU A 329 -4.20 34.61 20.92
CA GLU A 329 -4.35 35.67 19.89
C GLU A 329 -3.83 35.25 18.50
N VAL A 330 -2.74 34.48 18.43
CA VAL A 330 -2.19 34.01 17.13
C VAL A 330 -3.20 33.13 16.39
N ILE A 331 -3.91 32.26 17.10
CA ILE A 331 -4.93 31.38 16.52
C ILE A 331 -6.17 32.19 16.14
N LEU A 332 -6.60 33.09 17.02
CA LEU A 332 -7.73 33.99 16.76
C LEU A 332 -7.51 34.79 15.47
N ASN A 333 -6.41 35.54 15.40
CA ASN A 333 -6.09 36.42 14.27
C ASN A 333 -5.97 35.65 12.94
N ALA A 334 -5.52 34.38 13.00
CA ALA A 334 -5.38 33.55 11.81
C ALA A 334 -6.72 32.96 11.32
N LEU A 335 -7.65 32.66 12.23
CA LEU A 335 -8.93 32.02 11.91
C LEU A 335 -10.08 33.00 11.70
N GLU A 336 -10.01 34.20 12.28
CA GLU A 336 -11.04 35.23 12.21
C GLU A 336 -11.48 35.55 10.76
N PRO A 337 -10.57 35.72 9.76
CA PRO A 337 -10.98 35.97 8.39
C PRO A 337 -11.85 34.86 7.80
N ALA A 338 -11.57 33.59 8.14
CA ALA A 338 -12.35 32.45 7.69
C ALA A 338 -13.74 32.40 8.34
N VAL A 339 -13.82 32.71 9.64
CA VAL A 339 -15.07 32.77 10.39
C VAL A 339 -15.96 33.90 9.88
N GLU A 340 -15.40 35.08 9.65
CA GLU A 340 -16.14 36.23 9.11
C GLU A 340 -16.70 35.93 7.71
N GLN A 341 -15.89 35.36 6.83
CA GLN A 341 -16.33 34.97 5.49
C GLN A 341 -17.44 33.90 5.53
N ALA A 342 -17.35 32.95 6.46
CA ALA A 342 -18.34 31.88 6.62
C ALA A 342 -19.69 32.35 7.15
N ARG A 343 -19.77 33.45 7.91
CA ARG A 343 -21.05 34.03 8.41
C ARG A 343 -22.03 34.41 7.30
N GLY A 344 -21.53 34.70 6.10
CA GLY A 344 -22.35 35.01 4.93
C GLY A 344 -22.81 33.79 4.12
N MET A 345 -22.38 32.59 4.49
CA MET A 345 -22.64 31.35 3.73
C MET A 345 -23.84 30.58 4.28
N PRO A 346 -24.67 29.94 3.44
CA PRO A 346 -25.74 29.06 3.92
C PRO A 346 -25.16 27.78 4.56
N GLY A 347 -25.87 27.21 5.52
CA GLY A 347 -25.48 25.94 6.16
C GLY A 347 -24.91 26.10 7.56
N ASP A 348 -24.14 25.10 8.01
CA ASP A 348 -23.51 25.10 9.33
C ASP A 348 -22.29 26.02 9.36
N LEU A 349 -22.31 27.00 10.27
CA LEU A 349 -21.26 28.03 10.35
C LEU A 349 -19.88 27.42 10.65
N LEU A 350 -19.80 26.48 11.59
CA LEU A 350 -18.54 25.86 11.98
C LEU A 350 -17.92 25.11 10.79
N THR A 351 -18.70 24.27 10.12
CA THR A 351 -18.27 23.53 8.92
C THR A 351 -17.82 24.48 7.81
N ASN A 352 -18.59 25.53 7.52
CA ASN A 352 -18.24 26.53 6.52
C ASN A 352 -16.94 27.26 6.86
N ALA A 353 -16.75 27.63 8.13
CA ALA A 353 -15.54 28.31 8.60
C ALA A 353 -14.30 27.40 8.50
N ILE A 354 -14.43 26.11 8.83
CA ILE A 354 -13.35 25.11 8.69
C ILE A 354 -12.93 24.96 7.23
N GLN A 355 -13.89 24.77 6.33
CA GLN A 355 -13.61 24.59 4.90
C GLN A 355 -13.04 25.87 4.29
N THR A 356 -13.57 27.03 4.68
CA THR A 356 -13.06 28.34 4.25
C THR A 356 -11.63 28.55 4.74
N ASN A 357 -11.32 28.21 5.99
CA ASN A 357 -9.95 28.28 6.52
C ASN A 357 -8.99 27.41 5.70
N ALA A 358 -9.35 26.17 5.40
CA ALA A 358 -8.53 25.30 4.55
C ALA A 358 -8.26 25.94 3.17
N HIS A 359 -9.27 26.55 2.55
CA HIS A 359 -9.09 27.28 1.28
C HIS A 359 -8.19 28.51 1.42
N LEU A 360 -8.36 29.33 2.45
CA LEU A 360 -7.54 30.53 2.67
C LEU A 360 -6.08 30.18 2.94
N VAL A 361 -5.83 29.14 3.75
CA VAL A 361 -4.48 28.64 4.03
C VAL A 361 -3.84 28.08 2.76
N ALA A 362 -4.57 27.27 1.97
CA ALA A 362 -4.07 26.75 0.70
C ALA A 362 -3.73 27.87 -0.30
N ALA A 363 -4.55 28.93 -0.38
CA ALA A 363 -4.28 30.08 -1.22
C ALA A 363 -3.04 30.86 -0.76
N LYS A 364 -2.91 31.11 0.55
CA LYS A 364 -1.74 31.80 1.11
C LYS A 364 -0.45 31.01 0.91
N LEU A 365 -0.47 29.69 1.16
CA LEU A 365 0.67 28.81 0.88
C LEU A 365 1.08 28.87 -0.60
N LYS A 366 0.11 28.96 -1.51
CA LYS A 366 0.39 29.08 -2.95
C LYS A 366 1.12 30.39 -3.28
N GLU A 367 0.74 31.49 -2.64
CA GLU A 367 1.40 32.79 -2.82
C GLU A 367 2.84 32.77 -2.30
N GLU A 368 3.04 32.28 -1.06
CA GLU A 368 4.38 32.20 -0.46
C GLU A 368 5.30 31.27 -1.25
N LEU A 369 4.82 30.09 -1.65
CA LEU A 369 5.61 29.11 -2.42
C LEU A 369 5.86 29.56 -3.86
N ALA A 370 5.07 30.47 -4.42
CA ALA A 370 5.30 31.02 -5.75
C ALA A 370 6.58 31.87 -5.79
N GLU A 371 6.89 32.63 -4.72
CA GLU A 371 8.14 33.40 -4.62
C GLU A 371 9.36 32.47 -4.62
N PHE A 372 9.26 31.29 -4.01
CA PHE A 372 10.37 30.34 -3.93
C PHE A 372 10.55 29.47 -5.17
N THR A 373 9.51 29.34 -5.98
CA THR A 373 9.54 28.56 -7.24
C THR A 373 9.74 29.46 -8.46
N GLU A 374 10.00 30.75 -8.25
CA GLU A 374 10.30 31.72 -9.30
C GLU A 374 11.58 31.32 -10.05
N GLY A 375 11.40 30.65 -11.20
CA GLY A 375 12.47 30.14 -12.05
C GLY A 375 12.39 28.65 -12.42
N ASP A 376 11.53 27.88 -11.72
CA ASP A 376 11.25 26.48 -12.04
C ASP A 376 9.78 26.14 -11.73
N PRO A 377 8.83 26.52 -12.62
CA PRO A 377 7.40 26.28 -12.40
C PRO A 377 7.05 24.80 -12.20
N ASP A 378 7.88 23.88 -12.70
CA ASP A 378 7.70 22.43 -12.54
C ASP A 378 7.98 21.97 -11.10
N ARG A 379 8.59 22.82 -10.26
CA ARG A 379 8.75 22.59 -8.80
C ARG A 379 7.55 23.07 -7.97
N MET A 380 6.59 23.78 -8.55
CA MET A 380 5.43 24.23 -7.80
C MET A 380 4.59 23.03 -7.38
N PRO A 381 4.41 22.78 -6.06
CA PRO A 381 3.59 21.66 -5.63
C PRO A 381 2.12 21.93 -5.94
N ARG A 382 1.34 20.87 -6.16
CA ARG A 382 -0.12 20.95 -6.12
C ARG A 382 -0.53 21.14 -4.67
N ILE A 383 -1.35 22.15 -4.39
CA ILE A 383 -1.83 22.47 -3.04
C ILE A 383 -3.34 22.25 -3.01
N ILE A 384 -3.80 21.33 -2.16
CA ILE A 384 -5.19 20.87 -2.13
C ILE A 384 -5.79 21.12 -0.74
N PRO A 385 -6.79 22.01 -0.61
CA PRO A 385 -7.59 22.06 0.61
C PRO A 385 -8.49 20.83 0.68
N ALA A 386 -8.68 20.29 1.88
CA ALA A 386 -9.50 19.11 2.10
C ALA A 386 -10.32 19.22 3.40
N TYR A 387 -11.30 18.34 3.56
CA TYR A 387 -12.14 18.24 4.75
C TYR A 387 -12.24 16.79 5.23
N TYR A 388 -11.78 16.55 6.45
CA TYR A 388 -11.80 15.25 7.11
C TYR A 388 -13.06 15.10 7.98
N HIS A 389 -13.86 14.08 7.66
CA HIS A 389 -15.05 13.68 8.42
C HIS A 389 -14.65 12.71 9.54
N LEU A 390 -14.75 13.16 10.80
CA LEU A 390 -14.39 12.33 11.96
C LEU A 390 -15.31 11.12 12.14
N ASP A 391 -16.58 11.24 11.76
CA ASP A 391 -17.59 10.20 11.93
C ASP A 391 -17.38 8.99 11.01
N SER A 392 -16.92 9.22 9.78
CA SER A 392 -16.81 8.24 8.71
C SER A 392 -15.37 7.91 8.34
N GLY A 393 -14.41 8.71 8.81
CA GLY A 393 -13.01 8.59 8.45
C GLY A 393 -12.67 9.16 7.06
N LYS A 394 -13.66 9.66 6.32
CA LYS A 394 -13.49 10.08 4.91
C LYS A 394 -12.81 11.44 4.82
N VAL A 395 -11.92 11.61 3.84
CA VAL A 395 -11.38 12.92 3.45
C VAL A 395 -11.98 13.33 2.10
N ASP A 396 -12.68 14.47 2.09
CA ASP A 396 -13.17 15.10 0.87
C ASP A 396 -12.17 16.16 0.38
N LEU A 397 -11.72 16.00 -0.87
CA LEU A 397 -10.87 17.00 -1.54
C LEU A 397 -11.74 18.17 -2.02
N MET A 398 -11.29 19.40 -1.78
CA MET A 398 -12.06 20.62 -2.11
C MET A 398 -11.37 21.39 -3.25
N GLU A 399 -11.20 20.74 -4.39
CA GLU A 399 -10.64 21.40 -5.57
C GLU A 399 -11.70 22.31 -6.23
N LYS A 400 -11.29 23.52 -6.62
CA LYS A 400 -12.13 24.46 -7.37
C LYS A 400 -11.94 24.30 -8.86
#